data_AF-A0A2P5Y8X6-F1
#
_entry.id   AF-A0A2P5Y8X6-F1
#
_cell.length_a   1.000
_cell.length_b   1.000
_cell.length_c   1.000
_cell.angle_alpha   90.00
_cell.angle_beta   90.00
_cell.angle_gamma   90.00
#
_symmetry.space_group_name_H-M   'P 1'
#
loop_
_entity.id
_entity.type
_entity.pdbx_description
1 polymer ?
#
loop_
_entity_poly.entity_id
_entity_poly.type
_entity_poly.pdbx_seq_one_letter_code
_entity_poly.pdbx_strand_id
1 'polypeptide(L)'
;MFQSRVVASILRRNKAIINSLPSNLKGTCSSRCFTPSSANAVTRTSFFGFRSLPKGHHVPSFRNMSTVASVGTEEEGLKMLVTAGPRAQKMVGIWLFGSAAWVFSMVVLGGVTRLTRSGLSMTDWKFTGNLPPLSDDEWQQEFEKYKQSPEYKRVNKGMSIEDFKFIYWMEYAHRMWGRALGMMFALPFSYFLRKGYITMRLGLRLSALFALGAGQGLIGWWMVKSGLEEPASEYVEPRVSPYRLAAHLTSAFVIYSGLFWTALSVVMPEPPAESLAWVQGAAKLKRLAIPVSLIVGITAVSGAFVAGNDAGRAYNTFPKMGDVWVPDNIFELKPTIRNLFENTSMVQLDHRILATTTLISICGLWWSTKKLDIHPAIRTLVGATFGMAALQVTLGVSTLLSYVPVSLGTAHQAGALTLLTLMLLLNHTVRRPSMSLLKTLPQRIKPFFKGKNNQKQEKLRTMAERNVVYGKSVMLAALAGMALAAPLLGMMGFSFLATLTLLFITSPLLLIFSPLLLFTGLVLMGALVGFGIAATMAFAGVSTLAWMYREIRGSLGVGSRRGQLVPGRYLQQTIQEK
;
A
#
# COMPACT_ATOMS: atom_id res chain seq x y z
N MET A 1 -53.56 6.93 22.55
CA MET A 1 -53.53 7.92 23.65
C MET A 1 -52.08 8.20 24.01
N PHE A 2 -51.68 9.48 23.95
CA PHE A 2 -50.53 10.15 24.61
C PHE A 2 -49.26 9.30 24.91
N GLN A 3 -48.05 9.57 24.41
CA GLN A 3 -47.45 10.86 24.09
C GLN A 3 -46.41 10.77 22.97
N SER A 4 -46.66 11.53 21.91
CA SER A 4 -45.74 11.87 20.82
C SER A 4 -45.43 13.37 20.91
N ARG A 5 -44.57 13.79 21.85
CA ARG A 5 -44.19 15.21 22.02
C ARG A 5 -42.76 15.42 22.54
N VAL A 6 -41.74 14.91 21.84
CA VAL A 6 -40.35 15.38 22.05
C VAL A 6 -39.53 15.51 20.74
N VAL A 7 -39.89 14.79 19.67
CA VAL A 7 -39.10 14.80 18.42
C VAL A 7 -39.40 16.02 17.51
N ALA A 8 -40.46 16.78 17.76
CA ALA A 8 -40.88 17.91 16.91
C ALA A 8 -40.20 19.27 17.22
N SER A 9 -39.40 19.40 18.29
CA SER A 9 -38.77 20.69 18.66
C SER A 9 -37.34 20.86 18.14
N ILE A 10 -36.63 19.79 17.79
CA ILE A 10 -35.22 19.87 17.33
C ILE A 10 -35.12 20.06 15.82
N LEU A 11 -36.15 19.66 15.05
CA LEU A 11 -36.20 19.83 13.59
C LEU A 11 -36.78 21.18 13.11
N ARG A 12 -37.24 22.06 14.02
CA ARG A 12 -37.72 23.43 13.66
C ARG A 12 -36.66 24.53 13.77
N ARG A 13 -35.45 24.25 14.28
CA ARG A 13 -34.43 25.30 14.51
C ARG A 13 -33.46 25.57 13.37
N ASN A 14 -33.44 24.76 12.30
CA ASN A 14 -32.50 24.93 11.18
C ASN A 14 -33.15 25.21 9.81
N LYS A 15 -34.40 25.72 9.79
CA LYS A 15 -35.12 26.04 8.53
C LYS A 15 -35.65 27.49 8.47
N ALA A 16 -35.15 28.37 9.34
CA ALA A 16 -35.59 29.77 9.46
C ALA A 16 -34.48 30.82 9.21
N ILE A 17 -33.39 30.45 8.52
CA ILE A 17 -32.29 31.38 8.17
C ILE A 17 -32.09 31.48 6.63
N ILE A 18 -32.93 30.81 5.85
CA ILE A 18 -32.90 30.91 4.38
C ILE A 18 -34.36 31.13 3.96
N ASN A 19 -34.62 32.26 3.30
CA ASN A 19 -35.93 32.79 2.83
C ASN A 19 -36.54 33.90 3.71
N SER A 20 -35.94 35.08 3.70
CA SER A 20 -36.71 36.35 3.73
C SER A 20 -35.86 37.50 3.18
N LEU A 21 -35.86 37.66 1.87
CA LEU A 21 -35.75 38.96 1.21
C LEU A 21 -37.08 39.21 0.51
N PRO A 22 -37.69 40.38 0.69
CA PRO A 22 -38.30 41.02 -0.45
C PRO A 22 -37.91 42.50 -0.59
N SER A 23 -37.76 42.88 -1.84
CA SER A 23 -37.71 44.23 -2.41
C SER A 23 -39.06 44.97 -2.27
N ASN A 24 -39.04 46.26 -1.91
CA ASN A 24 -39.68 47.33 -2.72
C ASN A 24 -39.47 48.75 -2.16
N LEU A 25 -38.89 49.60 -3.00
CA LEU A 25 -39.30 50.96 -3.43
C LEU A 25 -40.13 51.88 -2.49
N LYS A 26 -39.52 53.04 -2.15
CA LYS A 26 -40.00 54.45 -2.34
C LYS A 26 -39.62 55.35 -1.16
N GLY A 27 -39.19 56.58 -1.43
CA GLY A 27 -39.37 57.70 -0.51
C GLY A 27 -38.13 58.57 -0.23
N THR A 28 -38.14 59.74 -0.85
CA THR A 28 -37.26 60.92 -0.79
C THR A 28 -37.10 61.65 0.56
N CYS A 29 -36.05 62.51 0.62
CA CYS A 29 -35.83 63.69 1.49
C CYS A 29 -35.42 63.44 2.96
N SER A 30 -34.63 64.27 3.66
CA SER A 30 -33.72 65.40 3.39
C SER A 30 -33.15 65.83 4.77
N SER A 31 -31.93 66.38 4.83
CA SER A 31 -31.39 67.31 5.88
C SER A 31 -31.29 66.79 7.34
N ARG A 32 -30.37 67.16 8.23
CA ARG A 32 -29.32 68.20 8.44
C ARG A 32 -28.42 67.64 9.57
N CYS A 33 -27.09 67.73 9.47
CA CYS A 33 -26.23 68.75 10.09
C CYS A 33 -26.09 68.62 11.63
N PHE A 34 -24.88 68.31 12.13
CA PHE A 34 -24.10 69.11 13.10
C PHE A 34 -22.77 68.41 13.44
N THR A 35 -21.68 69.14 13.23
CA THR A 35 -20.28 68.94 13.67
C THR A 35 -20.09 69.53 15.10
N PRO A 36 -18.86 69.76 15.65
CA PRO A 36 -17.52 69.14 15.53
C PRO A 36 -16.87 68.88 16.94
N SER A 37 -15.60 68.41 16.98
CA SER A 37 -14.48 68.95 17.80
C SER A 37 -13.40 67.85 17.98
N SER A 38 -12.23 67.96 17.29
CA SER A 38 -10.91 68.47 17.76
C SER A 38 -10.15 67.48 18.66
N ALA A 39 -8.83 67.33 18.69
CA ALA A 39 -7.63 67.73 17.94
C ALA A 39 -6.53 66.69 18.37
N ASN A 40 -5.53 66.32 17.58
CA ASN A 40 -4.25 67.00 17.54
C ASN A 40 -3.34 66.40 16.45
N ALA A 41 -2.57 67.29 15.83
CA ALA A 41 -1.63 67.07 14.76
C ALA A 41 -0.21 66.74 15.30
N VAL A 42 0.58 66.01 14.50
CA VAL A 42 2.01 66.29 14.31
C VAL A 42 2.35 66.10 12.83
N THR A 43 3.05 67.10 12.32
CA THR A 43 3.47 67.42 10.96
C THR A 43 4.81 66.78 10.58
N ARG A 44 4.98 66.43 9.29
CA ARG A 44 6.12 66.92 8.50
C ARG A 44 5.86 66.81 6.99
N THR A 45 6.28 67.86 6.30
CA THR A 45 5.99 68.28 4.93
C THR A 45 7.20 68.13 4.02
N SER A 46 6.96 67.97 2.71
CA SER A 46 7.60 68.65 1.55
C SER A 46 7.24 67.86 0.26
N PHE A 47 6.49 68.33 -0.74
CA PHE A 47 6.39 69.53 -1.61
C PHE A 47 7.12 69.43 -2.97
N PHE A 48 6.39 69.92 -4.00
CA PHE A 48 6.68 70.15 -5.42
C PHE A 48 6.39 68.99 -6.40
N GLY A 49 5.68 69.15 -7.52
CA GLY A 49 5.12 70.34 -8.19
C GLY A 49 4.39 69.97 -9.49
N PHE A 50 3.46 70.83 -9.90
CA PHE A 50 2.45 70.74 -10.98
C PHE A 50 2.97 70.74 -12.45
N ARG A 51 2.17 70.18 -13.39
CA ARG A 51 1.61 70.82 -14.63
C ARG A 51 1.02 69.76 -15.60
N SER A 52 -0.29 69.70 -15.84
CA SER A 52 -1.16 70.42 -16.83
C SER A 52 -1.13 69.87 -18.27
N LEU A 53 -2.31 69.42 -18.75
CA LEU A 53 -2.66 69.06 -20.15
C LEU A 53 -2.53 70.22 -21.15
N PRO A 54 -2.45 69.93 -22.47
CA PRO A 54 -3.59 70.25 -23.34
C PRO A 54 -3.94 69.21 -24.43
N LYS A 55 -5.14 69.39 -25.00
CA LYS A 55 -5.81 68.63 -26.07
C LYS A 55 -5.31 69.03 -27.48
N GLY A 56 -5.36 68.12 -28.46
CA GLY A 56 -5.62 68.50 -29.87
C GLY A 56 -5.01 67.64 -31.01
N HIS A 57 -5.84 66.78 -31.62
CA HIS A 57 -5.97 66.34 -33.04
C HIS A 57 -4.74 66.11 -33.98
N HIS A 58 -4.51 64.86 -34.41
CA HIS A 58 -4.84 64.31 -35.75
C HIS A 58 -4.30 62.87 -36.00
N VAL A 59 -5.11 62.05 -36.67
CA VAL A 59 -4.99 60.65 -37.18
C VAL A 59 -3.88 60.60 -38.29
N PRO A 60 -3.15 59.49 -38.64
CA PRO A 60 -3.69 58.14 -38.90
C PRO A 60 -2.77 56.91 -38.67
N SER A 61 -3.35 55.74 -38.96
CA SER A 61 -2.74 54.56 -39.60
C SER A 61 -2.71 53.29 -38.75
N PHE A 62 -3.68 52.42 -39.06
CA PHE A 62 -3.64 51.01 -38.69
C PHE A 62 -2.48 50.33 -39.41
N ARG A 63 -1.49 49.87 -38.64
CA ARG A 63 -0.55 48.84 -39.10
C ARG A 63 -0.62 47.65 -38.15
N ASN A 64 -1.23 46.59 -38.66
CA ASN A 64 -1.18 45.26 -38.08
C ASN A 64 0.28 44.82 -37.91
N MET A 65 0.71 44.61 -36.67
CA MET A 65 1.86 43.77 -36.38
C MET A 65 1.37 42.56 -35.58
N SER A 66 1.17 41.47 -36.33
CA SER A 66 1.04 40.12 -35.82
C SER A 66 2.25 39.81 -34.94
N THR A 67 2.07 39.85 -33.62
CA THR A 67 3.00 39.17 -32.72
C THR A 67 2.69 37.70 -32.85
N VAL A 68 3.59 36.98 -33.53
CA VAL A 68 3.65 35.52 -33.55
C VAL A 68 3.70 35.07 -32.10
N ALA A 69 2.55 34.69 -31.55
CA ALA A 69 2.51 33.82 -30.40
C ALA A 69 3.24 32.56 -30.84
N SER A 70 4.45 32.32 -30.31
CA SER A 70 4.98 30.97 -30.30
C SER A 70 3.99 30.17 -29.46
N VAL A 71 3.02 29.57 -30.14
CA VAL A 71 2.31 28.42 -29.63
C VAL A 71 3.42 27.41 -29.40
N GLY A 72 3.91 27.38 -28.16
CA GLY A 72 4.59 26.20 -27.67
C GLY A 72 3.57 25.11 -27.86
N THR A 73 3.77 24.30 -28.89
CA THR A 73 3.21 22.97 -28.99
C THR A 73 3.69 22.29 -27.71
N GLU A 74 2.89 22.37 -26.65
CA GLU A 74 2.93 21.37 -25.61
C GLU A 74 2.62 20.08 -26.35
N GLU A 75 3.67 19.36 -26.74
CA GLU A 75 3.52 17.94 -27.00
C GLU A 75 2.85 17.39 -25.74
N GLU A 76 1.58 16.98 -25.87
CA GLU A 76 0.88 16.13 -24.90
C GLU A 76 1.56 14.74 -24.83
N GLY A 77 2.89 14.72 -24.72
CA GLY A 77 3.68 13.56 -24.38
C GLY A 77 3.46 13.26 -22.90
N LEU A 78 3.27 11.97 -22.58
CA LEU A 78 3.19 11.39 -21.23
C LEU A 78 3.69 12.36 -20.14
N LYS A 79 2.79 12.93 -19.33
CA LYS A 79 3.20 13.65 -18.11
C LYS A 79 3.84 12.65 -17.14
N MET A 80 5.14 12.38 -17.33
CA MET A 80 5.94 11.51 -16.49
C MET A 80 5.95 12.05 -15.06
N LEU A 81 5.75 11.17 -14.07
CA LEU A 81 5.73 11.57 -12.66
C LEU A 81 7.10 12.02 -12.13
N VAL A 82 8.16 11.62 -12.85
CA VAL A 82 9.57 11.91 -12.56
C VAL A 82 10.15 12.65 -13.77
N THR A 83 10.83 13.75 -13.52
CA THR A 83 11.31 14.72 -14.53
C THR A 83 12.80 14.57 -14.86
N ALA A 84 13.60 14.05 -13.92
CA ALA A 84 15.06 14.00 -14.03
C ALA A 84 15.61 12.75 -14.77
N GLY A 85 14.84 12.21 -15.71
CA GLY A 85 15.25 11.10 -16.59
C GLY A 85 15.23 9.69 -15.95
N PRO A 86 15.68 8.66 -16.71
CA PRO A 86 15.52 7.24 -16.33
C PRO A 86 16.25 6.83 -15.04
N ARG A 87 17.41 7.43 -14.75
CA ARG A 87 18.16 7.15 -13.52
C ARG A 87 17.39 7.60 -12.27
N ALA A 88 16.84 8.81 -12.31
CA ALA A 88 16.00 9.32 -11.22
C ALA A 88 14.72 8.47 -11.06
N GLN A 89 14.11 8.07 -12.18
CA GLN A 89 12.93 7.20 -12.17
C GLN A 89 13.22 5.87 -11.48
N LYS A 90 14.38 5.26 -11.77
CA LYS A 90 14.84 4.03 -11.11
C LYS A 90 15.06 4.24 -9.62
N MET A 91 15.73 5.32 -9.21
CA MET A 91 15.98 5.62 -7.79
C MET A 91 14.68 5.81 -7.01
N VAL A 92 13.76 6.62 -7.54
CA VAL A 92 12.44 6.88 -6.94
C VAL A 92 11.62 5.58 -6.89
N GLY A 93 11.62 4.79 -7.97
CA GLY A 93 10.94 3.50 -8.00
C GLY A 93 11.44 2.51 -6.95
N ILE A 94 12.76 2.32 -6.83
CA ILE A 94 13.36 1.44 -5.82
C ILE A 94 13.00 1.90 -4.41
N TRP A 95 13.10 3.20 -4.14
CA TRP A 95 12.74 3.77 -2.84
C TRP A 95 11.26 3.55 -2.48
N LEU A 96 10.34 3.76 -3.43
CA LEU A 96 8.90 3.56 -3.19
C LEU A 96 8.54 2.08 -2.99
N PHE A 97 9.13 1.17 -3.76
CA PHE A 97 8.95 -0.28 -3.54
C PHE A 97 9.59 -0.73 -2.22
N GLY A 98 10.77 -0.22 -1.86
CA GLY A 98 11.39 -0.46 -0.56
C GLY A 98 10.51 0.03 0.59
N SER A 99 9.87 1.20 0.43
CA SER A 99 8.91 1.73 1.40
C SER A 99 7.65 0.85 1.52
N ALA A 100 7.10 0.38 0.41
CA ALA A 100 5.95 -0.54 0.43
C ALA A 100 6.31 -1.88 1.09
N ALA A 101 7.48 -2.45 0.77
CA ALA A 101 7.98 -3.67 1.40
C ALA A 101 8.20 -3.50 2.91
N TRP A 102 8.68 -2.33 3.33
CA TRP A 102 8.81 -2.01 4.76
C TRP A 102 7.45 -1.93 5.46
N VAL A 103 6.45 -1.28 4.85
CA VAL A 103 5.08 -1.28 5.38
C VAL A 103 4.50 -2.70 5.45
N PHE A 104 4.77 -3.54 4.44
CA PHE A 104 4.39 -4.96 4.49
C PHE A 104 5.00 -5.65 5.72
N SER A 105 6.31 -5.46 5.98
CA SER A 105 6.97 -6.02 7.15
C SER A 105 6.40 -5.49 8.47
N MET A 106 6.03 -4.21 8.53
CA MET A 106 5.34 -3.61 9.69
C MET A 106 3.99 -4.27 9.97
N VAL A 107 3.22 -4.55 8.91
CA VAL A 107 1.94 -5.27 9.05
C VAL A 107 2.19 -6.67 9.62
N VAL A 108 3.18 -7.41 9.11
CA VAL A 108 3.53 -8.74 9.62
C VAL A 108 3.94 -8.68 11.09
N LEU A 109 4.88 -7.79 11.43
CA LEU A 109 5.35 -7.60 12.80
C LEU A 109 4.20 -7.21 13.75
N GLY A 110 3.27 -6.36 13.31
CA GLY A 110 2.07 -6.03 14.07
C GLY A 110 1.14 -7.21 14.30
N GLY A 111 1.00 -8.09 13.30
CA GLY A 111 0.31 -9.37 13.45
C GLY A 111 0.93 -10.22 14.56
N VAL A 112 2.26 -10.35 14.56
CA VAL A 112 2.99 -11.07 15.63
C VAL A 112 2.74 -10.43 16.99
N THR A 113 2.96 -9.11 17.13
CA THR A 113 2.75 -8.37 18.39
C THR A 113 1.32 -8.54 18.93
N ARG A 114 0.31 -8.59 18.06
CA ARG A 114 -1.08 -8.83 18.48
C ARG A 114 -1.32 -10.29 18.89
N LEU A 115 -0.83 -11.25 18.13
CA LEU A 115 -1.06 -12.68 18.37
C LEU A 115 -0.29 -13.21 19.59
N THR A 116 0.83 -12.57 19.92
CA THR A 116 1.62 -12.81 21.15
C THR A 116 1.12 -12.00 22.36
N ARG A 117 0.01 -11.24 22.21
CA ARG A 117 -0.54 -10.35 23.24
C ARG A 117 0.50 -9.37 23.82
N SER A 118 1.43 -8.92 22.98
CA SER A 118 2.52 -8.04 23.41
C SER A 118 2.19 -6.56 23.31
N GLY A 119 1.13 -6.19 22.61
CA GLY A 119 0.83 -4.79 22.26
C GLY A 119 0.39 -3.87 23.40
N LEU A 120 0.41 -4.33 24.66
CA LEU A 120 0.05 -3.58 25.87
C LEU A 120 1.17 -3.60 26.94
N SER A 121 2.35 -4.13 26.59
CA SER A 121 3.51 -4.25 27.49
C SER A 121 4.16 -2.91 27.82
N MET A 122 4.12 -1.93 26.91
CA MET A 122 4.67 -0.59 27.09
C MET A 122 3.56 0.41 27.46
N THR A 123 3.36 0.61 28.76
CA THR A 123 2.30 1.46 29.32
C THR A 123 2.53 2.95 29.09
N ASP A 124 3.79 3.39 29.04
CA ASP A 124 4.16 4.76 28.73
C ASP A 124 4.32 4.99 27.22
N TRP A 125 3.79 6.11 26.72
CA TRP A 125 3.99 6.53 25.34
C TRP A 125 4.79 7.82 25.26
N LYS A 126 5.89 7.78 24.50
CA LYS A 126 6.66 8.97 24.12
C LYS A 126 6.76 9.09 22.60
N PHE A 127 6.57 10.30 22.10
CA PHE A 127 6.55 10.59 20.66
C PHE A 127 7.88 10.21 19.98
N THR A 128 9.01 10.68 20.50
CA THR A 128 10.36 10.42 19.96
C THR A 128 10.83 8.98 20.17
N GLY A 129 10.16 8.20 21.02
CA GLY A 129 10.70 6.93 21.53
C GLY A 129 11.71 7.15 22.65
N ASN A 130 12.08 6.05 23.32
CA ASN A 130 13.18 5.97 24.27
C ASN A 130 14.07 4.80 23.85
N LEU A 131 15.30 4.77 24.38
CA LEU A 131 16.09 3.54 24.37
C LEU A 131 15.36 2.44 25.17
N PRO A 132 15.55 1.16 24.82
CA PRO A 132 15.02 0.08 25.64
C PRO A 132 15.79 0.06 26.98
N PRO A 133 15.23 -0.52 28.06
CA PRO A 133 15.95 -0.70 29.31
C PRO A 133 17.27 -1.46 29.07
N LEU A 134 18.38 -0.93 29.57
CA LEU A 134 19.72 -1.48 29.38
C LEU A 134 20.30 -2.09 30.66
N SER A 135 19.79 -1.68 31.83
CA SER A 135 20.16 -2.22 33.13
C SER A 135 19.03 -3.03 33.76
N ASP A 136 19.37 -3.93 34.70
CA ASP A 136 18.39 -4.74 35.41
C ASP A 136 17.44 -3.88 36.26
N ASP A 137 17.94 -2.78 36.85
CA ASP A 137 17.12 -1.82 37.60
C ASP A 137 16.06 -1.15 36.70
N GLU A 138 16.44 -0.73 35.49
CA GLU A 138 15.50 -0.15 34.53
C GLU A 138 14.46 -1.18 34.06
N TRP A 139 14.87 -2.44 33.85
CA TRP A 139 13.95 -3.53 33.52
C TRP A 139 12.95 -3.77 34.65
N GLN A 140 13.41 -3.77 35.90
CA GLN A 140 12.53 -3.94 37.05
C GLN A 140 11.54 -2.78 37.15
N GLN A 141 11.97 -1.54 36.91
CA GLN A 141 11.07 -0.37 36.93
C GLN A 141 9.95 -0.47 35.89
N GLU A 142 10.28 -0.83 34.64
CA GLU A 142 9.27 -1.02 33.59
C GLU A 142 8.35 -2.21 33.91
N PHE A 143 8.88 -3.28 34.50
CA PHE A 143 8.08 -4.42 34.92
C PHE A 143 7.12 -4.06 36.06
N GLU A 144 7.55 -3.29 37.05
CA GLU A 144 6.68 -2.78 38.12
C GLU A 144 5.55 -1.89 37.59
N LYS A 145 5.81 -1.07 36.56
CA LYS A 145 4.75 -0.34 35.86
C LYS A 145 3.77 -1.28 35.17
N TYR A 146 4.29 -2.30 34.48
CA TYR A 146 3.45 -3.29 33.80
C TYR A 146 2.56 -4.07 34.77
N LYS A 147 3.06 -4.40 35.97
CA LYS A 147 2.27 -5.05 37.04
C LYS A 147 1.02 -4.27 37.47
N GLN A 148 1.04 -2.95 37.27
CA GLN A 148 -0.11 -2.09 37.59
C GLN A 148 -1.18 -2.11 36.50
N SER A 149 -0.86 -2.60 35.29
CA SER A 149 -1.79 -2.66 34.16
C SER A 149 -2.92 -3.68 34.39
N PRO A 150 -4.10 -3.48 33.76
CA PRO A 150 -5.17 -4.47 33.79
C PRO A 150 -4.74 -5.82 33.20
N GLU A 151 -3.90 -5.80 32.16
CA GLU A 151 -3.44 -7.02 31.48
C GLU A 151 -2.59 -7.91 32.41
N TYR A 152 -1.65 -7.33 33.17
CA TYR A 152 -0.92 -8.11 34.18
C TYR A 152 -1.84 -8.66 35.26
N LYS A 153 -2.73 -7.80 35.81
CA LYS A 153 -3.61 -8.20 36.91
C LYS A 153 -4.56 -9.33 36.57
N ARG A 154 -5.05 -9.38 35.31
CA ARG A 154 -6.11 -10.31 34.89
C ARG A 154 -5.63 -11.47 34.02
N VAL A 155 -4.61 -11.26 33.18
CA VAL A 155 -4.16 -12.25 32.19
C VAL A 155 -2.79 -12.81 32.55
N ASN A 156 -1.84 -11.94 32.90
CA ASN A 156 -0.44 -12.31 33.09
C ASN A 156 0.00 -12.33 34.56
N LYS A 157 -0.93 -12.65 35.48
CA LYS A 157 -0.65 -12.63 36.93
C LYS A 157 0.41 -13.68 37.27
N GLY A 158 1.49 -13.26 37.91
CA GLY A 158 2.61 -14.14 38.25
C GLY A 158 3.61 -14.36 37.11
N MET A 159 3.49 -13.63 36.00
CA MET A 159 4.47 -13.63 34.91
C MET A 159 5.88 -13.29 35.43
N SER A 160 6.90 -13.95 34.88
CA SER A 160 8.31 -13.69 35.18
C SER A 160 8.82 -12.41 34.48
N ILE A 161 9.96 -11.87 34.90
CA ILE A 161 10.56 -10.72 34.22
C ILE A 161 11.09 -11.11 32.82
N GLU A 162 11.50 -12.37 32.63
CA GLU A 162 11.95 -12.91 31.35
C GLU A 162 10.81 -12.96 30.32
N ASP A 163 9.63 -13.41 30.73
CA ASP A 163 8.44 -13.41 29.89
C ASP A 163 7.98 -11.98 29.56
N PHE A 164 8.09 -11.07 30.54
CA PHE A 164 7.83 -9.64 30.32
C PHE A 164 8.80 -9.04 29.29
N LYS A 165 10.10 -9.36 29.37
CA LYS A 165 11.11 -8.90 28.40
C LYS A 165 10.73 -9.34 26.98
N PHE A 166 10.21 -10.55 26.78
CA PHE A 166 9.76 -11.01 25.46
C PHE A 166 8.64 -10.13 24.88
N ILE A 167 7.57 -9.90 25.65
CA ILE A 167 6.45 -9.09 25.17
C ILE A 167 6.86 -7.62 24.97
N TYR A 168 7.70 -7.08 25.86
CA TYR A 168 8.27 -5.75 25.73
C TYR A 168 9.07 -5.59 24.43
N TRP A 169 9.97 -6.53 24.14
CA TRP A 169 10.79 -6.48 22.92
C TRP A 169 9.95 -6.53 21.64
N MET A 170 8.89 -7.34 21.63
CA MET A 170 7.99 -7.42 20.48
C MET A 170 7.27 -6.10 20.22
N GLU A 171 6.78 -5.43 21.26
CA GLU A 171 6.14 -4.13 21.11
C GLU A 171 7.14 -3.02 20.78
N TYR A 172 8.29 -2.99 21.46
CA TYR A 172 9.37 -2.05 21.22
C TYR A 172 9.87 -2.13 19.78
N ALA A 173 10.13 -3.34 19.28
CA ALA A 173 10.56 -3.58 17.90
C ALA A 173 9.53 -3.04 16.91
N HIS A 174 8.24 -3.33 17.10
CA HIS A 174 7.17 -2.80 16.25
C HIS A 174 7.17 -1.26 16.23
N ARG A 175 7.23 -0.64 17.41
CA ARG A 175 7.22 0.82 17.59
C ARG A 175 8.45 1.48 16.94
N MET A 176 9.64 0.93 17.13
CA MET A 176 10.87 1.48 16.56
C MET A 176 10.96 1.25 15.04
N TRP A 177 10.50 0.10 14.56
CA TRP A 177 10.48 -0.22 13.13
C TRP A 177 9.61 0.78 12.34
N GLY A 178 8.49 1.23 12.93
CA GLY A 178 7.65 2.28 12.35
C GLY A 178 8.31 3.66 12.33
N ARG A 179 9.10 4.01 13.36
CA ARG A 179 9.86 5.28 13.39
C ARG A 179 10.99 5.28 12.36
N ALA A 180 11.72 4.17 12.25
CA ALA A 180 12.75 3.97 11.25
C ALA A 180 12.20 4.10 9.82
N LEU A 181 11.01 3.54 9.56
CA LEU A 181 10.28 3.75 8.30
C LEU A 181 10.03 5.23 8.01
N GLY A 182 9.57 5.99 9.02
CA GLY A 182 9.33 7.43 8.88
C GLY A 182 10.58 8.18 8.40
N MET A 183 11.74 7.89 8.98
CA MET A 183 13.02 8.49 8.55
C MET A 183 13.45 8.01 7.16
N MET A 184 13.35 6.71 6.89
CA MET A 184 13.67 6.10 5.60
C MET A 184 12.80 6.66 4.47
N PHE A 185 11.56 7.05 4.76
CA PHE A 185 10.70 7.74 3.80
C PHE A 185 11.05 9.23 3.68
N ALA A 186 11.16 9.95 4.80
CA ALA A 186 11.31 11.40 4.81
C ALA A 186 12.63 11.88 4.18
N LEU A 187 13.75 11.18 4.41
CA LEU A 187 15.08 11.60 3.93
C LEU A 187 15.17 11.55 2.39
N PRO A 188 14.88 10.43 1.70
CA PRO A 188 14.89 10.39 0.24
C PRO A 188 13.80 11.28 -0.36
N PHE A 189 12.62 11.38 0.26
CA PHE A 189 11.56 12.28 -0.20
C PHE A 189 12.05 13.73 -0.26
N SER A 190 12.65 14.21 0.83
CA SER A 190 13.20 15.57 0.93
C SER A 190 14.32 15.79 -0.09
N TYR A 191 15.19 14.80 -0.28
CA TYR A 191 16.25 14.83 -1.28
C TYR A 191 15.69 14.95 -2.71
N PHE A 192 14.71 14.12 -3.08
CA PHE A 192 14.11 14.13 -4.41
C PHE A 192 13.33 15.42 -4.70
N LEU A 193 12.67 15.98 -3.69
CA LEU A 193 11.98 17.25 -3.79
C LEU A 193 12.98 18.40 -4.03
N ARG A 194 14.05 18.48 -3.22
CA ARG A 194 15.11 19.50 -3.36
C ARG A 194 15.84 19.41 -4.69
N LYS A 195 16.05 18.20 -5.22
CA LYS A 195 16.69 17.98 -6.53
C LYS A 195 15.74 18.17 -7.71
N GLY A 196 14.46 18.40 -7.49
CA GLY A 196 13.47 18.54 -8.57
C GLY A 196 13.29 17.25 -9.39
N TYR A 197 13.55 16.08 -8.78
CA TYR A 197 13.43 14.79 -9.48
C TYR A 197 11.97 14.38 -9.69
N ILE A 198 11.07 14.88 -8.84
CA ILE A 198 9.66 14.53 -8.83
C ILE A 198 8.79 15.72 -9.25
N THR A 199 7.70 15.44 -9.96
CA THR A 199 6.70 16.46 -10.30
C THR A 199 5.93 16.93 -9.06
N MET A 200 5.33 18.13 -9.11
CA MET A 200 4.44 18.64 -8.05
C MET A 200 3.29 17.67 -7.74
N ARG A 201 2.73 17.04 -8.77
CA ARG A 201 1.67 16.02 -8.61
C ARG A 201 2.14 14.82 -7.79
N LEU A 202 3.34 14.31 -8.08
CA LEU A 202 3.92 13.22 -7.31
C LEU A 202 4.29 13.69 -5.89
N GLY A 203 4.88 14.88 -5.75
CA GLY A 203 5.21 15.47 -4.45
C GLY A 203 4.01 15.61 -3.52
N LEU A 204 2.87 16.13 -4.01
CA LEU A 204 1.64 16.24 -3.22
C LEU A 204 1.11 14.87 -2.80
N ARG A 205 1.14 13.88 -3.71
CA ARG A 205 0.72 12.51 -3.38
C ARG A 205 1.60 11.89 -2.30
N LEU A 206 2.92 12.03 -2.43
CA LEU A 206 3.88 11.50 -1.44
C LEU A 206 3.77 12.23 -0.10
N SER A 207 3.48 13.53 -0.11
CA SER A 207 3.21 14.31 1.11
C SER A 207 1.96 13.81 1.83
N ALA A 208 0.89 13.51 1.09
CA ALA A 208 -0.32 12.92 1.67
C ALA A 208 -0.06 11.52 2.27
N LEU A 209 0.70 10.67 1.56
CA LEU A 209 1.08 9.35 2.08
C LEU A 209 1.99 9.45 3.31
N PHE A 210 2.91 10.42 3.33
CA PHE A 210 3.75 10.70 4.49
C PHE A 210 2.92 11.17 5.69
N ALA A 211 1.95 12.06 5.49
CA ALA A 211 1.05 12.52 6.54
C ALA A 211 0.20 11.36 7.11
N LEU A 212 -0.34 10.49 6.25
CA LEU A 212 -1.05 9.28 6.68
C LEU A 212 -0.13 8.32 7.45
N GLY A 213 1.11 8.16 6.99
CA GLY A 213 2.16 7.36 7.64
C GLY A 213 2.54 7.90 9.02
N ALA A 214 2.78 9.20 9.15
CA ALA A 214 3.04 9.85 10.43
C ALA A 214 1.84 9.72 11.38
N GLY A 215 0.61 9.83 10.84
CA GLY A 215 -0.64 9.59 11.56
C GLY A 215 -0.79 8.16 12.08
N GLN A 216 -0.09 7.16 11.54
CA GLN A 216 -0.13 5.79 12.06
C GLN A 216 0.30 5.70 13.51
N GLY A 217 1.29 6.50 13.94
CA GLY A 217 1.72 6.53 15.34
C GLY A 217 0.59 6.99 16.28
N LEU A 218 -0.22 7.96 15.84
CA LEU A 218 -1.37 8.46 16.60
C LEU A 218 -2.50 7.42 16.66
N ILE A 219 -2.82 6.79 15.53
CA ILE A 219 -3.84 5.73 15.47
C ILE A 219 -3.41 4.52 16.32
N GLY A 220 -2.13 4.14 16.26
CA GLY A 220 -1.55 3.07 17.06
C GLY A 220 -1.59 3.38 18.56
N TRP A 221 -1.22 4.60 18.97
CA TRP A 221 -1.38 5.05 20.36
C TRP A 221 -2.84 5.01 20.81
N TRP A 222 -3.77 5.52 20.00
CA TRP A 222 -5.21 5.50 20.28
C TRP A 222 -5.73 4.07 20.46
N MET A 223 -5.24 3.12 19.65
CA MET A 223 -5.52 1.69 19.79
C MET A 223 -4.97 1.12 21.11
N VAL A 224 -3.69 1.28 21.39
CA VAL A 224 -3.05 0.76 22.63
C VAL A 224 -3.74 1.32 23.88
N LYS A 225 -4.04 2.62 23.87
CA LYS A 225 -4.75 3.28 24.98
C LYS A 225 -6.05 2.58 25.34
N SER A 226 -6.82 2.07 24.37
CA SER A 226 -8.06 1.33 24.70
C SER A 226 -7.85 0.04 25.47
N GLY A 227 -6.69 -0.61 25.32
CA GLY A 227 -6.41 -1.86 26.03
C GLY A 227 -5.84 -1.66 27.44
N LEU A 228 -5.40 -0.44 27.77
CA LEU A 228 -4.90 -0.08 29.09
C LEU A 228 -5.99 0.48 30.03
N GLU A 229 -7.17 0.80 29.48
CA GLU A 229 -8.34 1.22 30.26
C GLU A 229 -8.95 0.01 31.00
N GLU A 230 -9.47 0.22 32.23
CA GLU A 230 -10.11 -0.86 32.99
C GLU A 230 -11.35 -1.39 32.24
N PRO A 231 -11.46 -2.71 32.02
CA PRO A 231 -12.62 -3.30 31.36
C PRO A 231 -13.93 -3.03 32.11
N ALA A 232 -15.02 -2.89 31.35
CA ALA A 232 -16.35 -2.54 31.86
C ALA A 232 -16.94 -3.57 32.85
N SER A 233 -16.45 -4.80 32.84
CA SER A 233 -16.78 -5.82 33.83
C SER A 233 -15.56 -6.66 34.19
N GLU A 234 -15.65 -7.36 35.31
CA GLU A 234 -14.57 -8.21 35.81
C GLU A 234 -14.29 -9.41 34.88
N TYR A 235 -15.32 -9.92 34.22
CA TYR A 235 -15.24 -11.11 33.35
C TYR A 235 -14.68 -10.85 31.95
N VAL A 236 -14.38 -9.59 31.59
CA VAL A 236 -13.84 -9.24 30.27
C VAL A 236 -12.32 -9.11 30.33
N GLU A 237 -11.65 -9.87 29.45
CA GLU A 237 -10.19 -9.76 29.27
C GLU A 237 -9.82 -8.36 28.75
N PRO A 238 -8.81 -7.70 29.33
CA PRO A 238 -8.23 -6.47 28.79
C PRO A 238 -7.71 -6.70 27.38
N ARG A 239 -8.20 -5.91 26.43
CA ARG A 239 -7.80 -5.98 25.03
C ARG A 239 -8.06 -4.67 24.33
N VAL A 240 -7.30 -4.40 23.28
CA VAL A 240 -7.56 -3.25 22.41
C VAL A 240 -8.93 -3.37 21.76
N SER A 241 -9.59 -2.24 21.57
CA SER A 241 -10.88 -2.18 20.87
C SER A 241 -10.77 -2.74 19.44
N PRO A 242 -11.64 -3.68 19.03
CA PRO A 242 -11.66 -4.22 17.67
C PRO A 242 -11.78 -3.13 16.60
N TYR A 243 -12.54 -2.07 16.89
CA TYR A 243 -12.69 -0.92 16.00
C TYR A 243 -11.38 -0.14 15.80
N ARG A 244 -10.63 0.08 16.89
CA ARG A 244 -9.36 0.82 16.83
C ARG A 244 -8.29 -0.03 16.12
N LEU A 245 -8.26 -1.34 16.38
CA LEU A 245 -7.41 -2.29 15.67
C LEU A 245 -7.72 -2.33 14.17
N ALA A 246 -9.01 -2.42 13.79
CA ALA A 246 -9.45 -2.39 12.41
C ALA A 246 -9.09 -1.08 11.71
N ALA A 247 -9.28 0.07 12.39
CA ALA A 247 -8.87 1.37 11.86
C ALA A 247 -7.36 1.43 11.61
N HIS A 248 -6.55 0.97 12.56
CA HIS A 248 -5.09 0.93 12.43
C HIS A 248 -4.66 0.06 11.24
N LEU A 249 -5.09 -1.20 11.19
CA LEU A 249 -4.74 -2.12 10.11
C LEU A 249 -5.22 -1.62 8.74
N THR A 250 -6.46 -1.13 8.66
CA THR A 250 -7.03 -0.60 7.41
C THR A 250 -6.23 0.59 6.91
N SER A 251 -5.84 1.51 7.80
CA SER A 251 -5.03 2.66 7.41
C SER A 251 -3.62 2.25 6.94
N ALA A 252 -3.00 1.25 7.56
CA ALA A 252 -1.75 0.65 7.07
C ALA A 252 -1.91 0.03 5.66
N PHE A 253 -3.03 -0.65 5.40
CA PHE A 253 -3.35 -1.22 4.09
C PHE A 253 -3.55 -0.14 3.02
N VAL A 254 -4.19 0.98 3.37
CA VAL A 254 -4.36 2.13 2.48
C VAL A 254 -3.01 2.76 2.14
N ILE A 255 -2.13 2.96 3.14
CA ILE A 255 -0.77 3.48 2.92
C ILE A 255 0.04 2.55 2.03
N TYR A 256 0.04 1.25 2.33
CA TYR A 256 0.70 0.23 1.51
C TYR A 256 0.21 0.28 0.06
N SER A 257 -1.12 0.25 -0.12
CA SER A 257 -1.75 0.27 -1.44
C SER A 257 -1.38 1.54 -2.21
N GLY A 258 -1.38 2.69 -1.55
CA GLY A 258 -1.00 3.98 -2.13
C GLY A 258 0.47 4.06 -2.53
N LEU A 259 1.38 3.57 -1.69
CA LEU A 259 2.82 3.49 -1.98
C LEU A 259 3.07 2.55 -3.15
N PHE A 260 2.53 1.34 -3.08
CA PHE A 260 2.68 0.31 -4.11
C PHE A 260 2.14 0.77 -5.46
N TRP A 261 0.92 1.31 -5.50
CA TRP A 261 0.33 1.86 -6.71
C TRP A 261 1.16 3.02 -7.28
N THR A 262 1.70 3.88 -6.40
CA THR A 262 2.56 5.00 -6.83
C THR A 262 3.88 4.49 -7.39
N ALA A 263 4.51 3.50 -6.76
CA ALA A 263 5.72 2.85 -7.26
C ALA A 263 5.49 2.25 -8.65
N LEU A 264 4.38 1.52 -8.82
CA LEU A 264 3.96 0.99 -10.12
C LEU A 264 3.74 2.11 -11.14
N SER A 265 3.11 3.24 -10.77
CA SER A 265 2.92 4.37 -11.69
C SER A 265 4.23 5.08 -12.07
N VAL A 266 5.25 5.03 -11.21
CA VAL A 266 6.59 5.56 -11.52
C VAL A 266 7.34 4.61 -12.46
N VAL A 267 7.29 3.30 -12.22
CA VAL A 267 8.06 2.31 -12.99
C VAL A 267 7.36 1.88 -14.28
N MET A 268 6.02 1.83 -14.28
CA MET A 268 5.15 1.48 -15.40
C MET A 268 4.11 2.58 -15.64
N PRO A 269 4.51 3.75 -16.18
CA PRO A 269 3.61 4.89 -16.38
C PRO A 269 2.45 4.53 -17.33
N GLU A 270 2.76 3.87 -18.44
CA GLU A 270 1.80 3.39 -19.42
C GLU A 270 1.55 1.88 -19.26
N PRO A 271 0.28 1.42 -19.40
CA PRO A 271 -0.03 0.00 -19.41
C PRO A 271 0.44 -0.64 -20.73
N PRO A 272 0.78 -1.94 -20.74
CA PRO A 272 1.25 -2.62 -21.95
C PRO A 272 0.15 -2.70 -23.01
N ALA A 273 0.17 -1.87 -24.07
CA ALA A 273 -0.89 -1.86 -25.07
C ALA A 273 -0.37 -2.25 -26.46
N GLU A 274 -0.78 -3.44 -26.95
CA GLU A 274 -0.31 -3.96 -28.25
C GLU A 274 -1.31 -3.71 -29.39
N SER A 275 -2.62 -3.72 -29.10
CA SER A 275 -3.68 -3.50 -30.08
C SER A 275 -4.97 -2.99 -29.44
N LEU A 276 -5.88 -2.43 -30.23
CA LEU A 276 -7.18 -1.96 -29.72
C LEU A 276 -8.06 -3.10 -29.17
N ALA A 277 -8.00 -4.28 -29.77
CA ALA A 277 -8.72 -5.47 -29.27
C ALA A 277 -8.23 -5.86 -27.86
N TRP A 278 -6.91 -5.80 -27.65
CA TRP A 278 -6.31 -6.01 -26.34
C TRP A 278 -6.79 -4.98 -25.31
N VAL A 279 -6.83 -3.68 -25.68
CA VAL A 279 -7.29 -2.62 -24.79
C VAL A 279 -8.74 -2.87 -24.35
N GLN A 280 -9.59 -3.33 -25.28
CA GLN A 280 -10.97 -3.69 -24.97
C GLN A 280 -11.07 -4.90 -24.04
N GLY A 281 -10.24 -5.93 -24.26
CA GLY A 281 -10.13 -7.08 -23.37
C GLY A 281 -9.72 -6.70 -21.95
N ALA A 282 -8.66 -5.89 -21.82
CA ALA A 282 -8.19 -5.34 -20.56
C ALA A 282 -9.26 -4.48 -19.86
N ALA A 283 -10.00 -3.66 -20.61
CA ALA A 283 -11.08 -2.85 -20.04
C ALA A 283 -12.24 -3.70 -19.50
N LYS A 284 -12.61 -4.80 -20.17
CA LYS A 284 -13.60 -5.76 -19.67
C LYS A 284 -13.11 -6.43 -18.39
N LEU A 285 -11.86 -6.90 -18.39
CA LEU A 285 -11.25 -7.52 -17.21
C LEU A 285 -11.19 -6.54 -16.03
N LYS A 286 -10.83 -5.28 -16.25
CA LYS A 286 -10.82 -4.24 -15.22
C LYS A 286 -12.18 -4.05 -14.55
N ARG A 287 -13.26 -4.05 -15.32
CA ARG A 287 -14.63 -3.92 -14.77
C ARG A 287 -14.97 -5.05 -13.81
N LEU A 288 -14.43 -6.24 -14.02
CA LEU A 288 -14.59 -7.38 -13.12
C LEU A 288 -13.57 -7.35 -11.95
N ALA A 289 -12.33 -6.93 -12.21
CA ALA A 289 -11.27 -6.92 -11.20
C ALA A 289 -11.52 -5.90 -10.08
N ILE A 290 -12.11 -4.74 -10.37
CA ILE A 290 -12.41 -3.70 -9.36
C ILE A 290 -13.32 -4.22 -8.24
N PRO A 291 -14.55 -4.73 -8.51
CA PRO A 291 -15.41 -5.23 -7.44
C PRO A 291 -14.79 -6.42 -6.70
N VAL A 292 -14.07 -7.31 -7.40
CA VAL A 292 -13.33 -8.41 -6.74
C VAL A 292 -12.26 -7.86 -5.79
N SER A 293 -11.58 -6.77 -6.16
CA SER A 293 -10.57 -6.13 -5.28
C SER A 293 -11.20 -5.52 -4.04
N LEU A 294 -12.40 -4.95 -4.16
CA LEU A 294 -13.16 -4.44 -3.02
C LEU A 294 -13.54 -5.58 -2.07
N ILE A 295 -14.02 -6.71 -2.60
CA ILE A 295 -14.32 -7.90 -1.80
C ILE A 295 -13.05 -8.40 -1.07
N VAL A 296 -11.92 -8.52 -1.77
CA VAL A 296 -10.62 -8.90 -1.16
C VAL A 296 -10.25 -7.93 -0.02
N GLY A 297 -10.39 -6.63 -0.25
CA GLY A 297 -10.11 -5.60 0.76
C GLY A 297 -11.03 -5.72 1.98
N ILE A 298 -12.34 -5.89 1.78
CA ILE A 298 -13.33 -6.06 2.84
C ILE A 298 -13.04 -7.33 3.66
N THR A 299 -12.72 -8.44 3.00
CA THR A 299 -12.35 -9.70 3.67
C THR A 299 -11.07 -9.54 4.49
N ALA A 300 -10.07 -8.82 3.99
CA ALA A 300 -8.86 -8.57 4.75
C ALA A 300 -9.11 -7.69 5.99
N VAL A 301 -9.96 -6.67 5.86
CA VAL A 301 -10.36 -5.80 6.98
C VAL A 301 -11.20 -6.54 8.01
N SER A 302 -12.12 -7.44 7.59
CA SER A 302 -12.90 -8.24 8.53
C SER A 302 -12.02 -9.14 9.40
N GLY A 303 -10.85 -9.57 8.90
CA GLY A 303 -9.84 -10.27 9.69
C GLY A 303 -9.33 -9.47 10.91
N ALA A 304 -9.33 -8.13 10.86
CA ALA A 304 -8.99 -7.30 12.02
C ALA A 304 -10.02 -7.41 13.14
N PHE A 305 -11.31 -7.56 12.80
CA PHE A 305 -12.36 -7.81 13.78
C PHE A 305 -12.28 -9.22 14.34
N VAL A 306 -11.93 -10.22 13.52
CA VAL A 306 -11.66 -11.59 14.00
C VAL A 306 -10.52 -11.59 15.02
N ALA A 307 -9.40 -10.95 14.71
CA ALA A 307 -8.27 -10.82 15.62
C ALA A 307 -8.63 -9.98 16.85
N GLY A 308 -9.34 -8.86 16.69
CA GLY A 308 -9.72 -7.96 17.79
C GLY A 308 -10.65 -8.61 18.82
N ASN A 309 -11.55 -9.48 18.37
CA ASN A 309 -12.48 -10.20 19.25
C ASN A 309 -11.95 -11.57 19.71
N ASP A 310 -10.74 -11.97 19.30
CA ASP A 310 -10.20 -13.33 19.47
C ASP A 310 -11.11 -14.42 18.87
N ALA A 311 -11.91 -14.06 17.87
CA ALA A 311 -12.95 -14.91 17.28
C ALA A 311 -12.39 -16.11 16.50
N GLY A 312 -11.09 -16.12 16.19
CA GLY A 312 -10.42 -17.28 15.60
C GLY A 312 -10.41 -18.52 16.51
N ARG A 313 -10.67 -18.37 17.81
CA ARG A 313 -10.70 -19.45 18.81
C ARG A 313 -12.10 -19.86 19.27
N ALA A 314 -13.15 -19.31 18.67
CA ALA A 314 -14.52 -19.59 19.11
C ALA A 314 -15.04 -20.94 18.61
N TYR A 315 -15.04 -21.16 17.30
CA TYR A 315 -15.39 -22.44 16.69
C TYR A 315 -14.24 -22.93 15.83
N ASN A 316 -13.56 -24.00 16.23
CA ASN A 316 -12.35 -24.51 15.55
C ASN A 316 -12.62 -25.72 14.65
N THR A 317 -13.84 -25.84 14.13
CA THR A 317 -14.25 -26.80 13.10
C THR A 317 -14.50 -26.09 11.77
N PHE A 318 -14.46 -26.84 10.66
CA PHE A 318 -14.78 -26.36 9.30
C PHE A 318 -15.37 -27.51 8.46
N PRO A 319 -16.39 -27.28 7.61
CA PRO A 319 -17.02 -25.99 7.28
C PRO A 319 -18.04 -25.50 8.33
N LYS A 320 -18.59 -26.42 9.14
CA LYS A 320 -19.51 -26.11 10.24
C LYS A 320 -18.82 -25.37 11.40
N MET A 321 -19.59 -24.70 12.23
CA MET A 321 -19.18 -24.04 13.47
C MET A 321 -19.69 -24.86 14.66
N GLY A 322 -18.88 -25.82 15.13
CA GLY A 322 -19.33 -26.93 15.97
C GLY A 322 -20.18 -27.90 15.13
N ASP A 323 -21.32 -28.32 15.69
CA ASP A 323 -22.24 -29.24 15.01
C ASP A 323 -23.23 -28.52 14.06
N VAL A 324 -23.26 -27.19 14.12
CA VAL A 324 -24.22 -26.32 13.40
C VAL A 324 -23.54 -25.49 12.31
N TRP A 325 -24.32 -25.00 11.34
CA TRP A 325 -23.81 -24.10 10.29
C TRP A 325 -23.77 -22.64 10.72
N VAL A 326 -24.78 -22.22 11.49
CA VAL A 326 -24.95 -20.87 12.01
C VAL A 326 -25.23 -21.01 13.51
N PRO A 327 -24.37 -20.48 14.39
CA PRO A 327 -24.63 -20.49 15.83
C PRO A 327 -25.86 -19.66 16.22
N ASP A 328 -26.58 -20.07 17.26
CA ASP A 328 -27.81 -19.38 17.68
C ASP A 328 -27.55 -18.01 18.33
N ASN A 329 -26.33 -17.80 18.85
CA ASN A 329 -25.97 -16.59 19.59
C ASN A 329 -25.53 -15.41 18.70
N ILE A 330 -25.65 -15.49 17.38
CA ILE A 330 -25.17 -14.44 16.45
C ILE A 330 -25.91 -13.10 16.55
N PHE A 331 -27.07 -13.02 17.21
CA PHE A 331 -27.86 -11.78 17.39
C PHE A 331 -28.09 -11.40 18.86
N GLU A 332 -27.25 -11.91 19.76
CA GLU A 332 -27.37 -11.74 21.20
C GLU A 332 -27.15 -10.29 21.65
N LEU A 333 -26.19 -9.58 21.05
CA LEU A 333 -25.88 -8.19 21.43
C LEU A 333 -26.94 -7.21 20.94
N LYS A 334 -27.25 -6.20 21.76
CA LYS A 334 -28.09 -5.05 21.39
C LYS A 334 -27.29 -3.74 21.39
N PRO A 335 -27.54 -2.82 20.44
CA PRO A 335 -28.35 -3.00 19.22
C PRO A 335 -27.77 -4.06 18.27
N THR A 336 -28.62 -4.63 17.41
CA THR A 336 -28.27 -5.81 16.57
C THR A 336 -27.04 -5.59 15.69
N ILE A 337 -26.78 -4.36 15.25
CA ILE A 337 -25.61 -3.99 14.45
C ILE A 337 -24.28 -4.30 15.13
N ARG A 338 -24.23 -4.30 16.47
CA ARG A 338 -23.01 -4.62 17.22
C ARG A 338 -22.53 -6.04 16.97
N ASN A 339 -23.44 -6.97 16.67
CA ASN A 339 -23.05 -8.35 16.43
C ASN A 339 -22.11 -8.50 15.23
N LEU A 340 -22.26 -7.68 14.19
CA LEU A 340 -21.38 -7.73 13.01
C LEU A 340 -19.91 -7.42 13.33
N PHE A 341 -19.63 -6.77 14.46
CA PHE A 341 -18.31 -6.25 14.78
C PHE A 341 -17.77 -6.70 16.14
N GLU A 342 -18.64 -7.08 17.07
CA GLU A 342 -18.30 -7.38 18.47
C GLU A 342 -18.71 -8.80 18.90
N ASN A 343 -19.72 -9.40 18.26
CA ASN A 343 -20.15 -10.76 18.62
C ASN A 343 -19.18 -11.77 18.01
N THR A 344 -18.51 -12.53 18.87
CA THR A 344 -17.44 -13.47 18.48
C THR A 344 -17.92 -14.49 17.43
N SER A 345 -19.09 -15.09 17.61
CA SER A 345 -19.65 -16.06 16.67
C SER A 345 -19.98 -15.42 15.32
N MET A 346 -20.64 -14.27 15.34
CA MET A 346 -21.07 -13.57 14.12
C MET A 346 -19.86 -13.05 13.33
N VAL A 347 -18.88 -12.44 13.99
CA VAL A 347 -17.64 -11.95 13.35
C VAL A 347 -16.87 -13.11 12.69
N GLN A 348 -16.81 -14.27 13.35
CA GLN A 348 -16.16 -15.44 12.77
C GLN A 348 -16.92 -15.96 11.55
N LEU A 349 -18.26 -16.05 11.63
CA LEU A 349 -19.13 -16.47 10.53
C LEU A 349 -19.02 -15.53 9.32
N ASP A 350 -19.11 -14.22 9.55
CA ASP A 350 -18.99 -13.19 8.51
C ASP A 350 -17.66 -13.31 7.77
N HIS A 351 -16.56 -13.50 8.49
CA HIS A 351 -15.25 -13.68 7.88
C HIS A 351 -15.16 -14.96 7.04
N ARG A 352 -15.75 -16.08 7.48
CA ARG A 352 -15.83 -17.34 6.70
C ARG A 352 -16.62 -17.16 5.40
N ILE A 353 -17.76 -16.46 5.48
CA ILE A 353 -18.60 -16.14 4.31
C ILE A 353 -17.82 -15.26 3.34
N LEU A 354 -17.23 -14.17 3.83
CA LEU A 354 -16.41 -13.25 3.03
C LEU A 354 -15.22 -13.95 2.35
N ALA A 355 -14.52 -14.85 3.06
CA ALA A 355 -13.43 -15.65 2.50
C ALA A 355 -13.91 -16.56 1.36
N THR A 356 -15.06 -17.22 1.54
CA THR A 356 -15.66 -18.09 0.53
C THR A 356 -16.12 -17.29 -0.69
N THR A 357 -16.80 -16.16 -0.47
CA THR A 357 -17.20 -15.22 -1.53
C THR A 357 -15.99 -14.68 -2.29
N THR A 358 -14.89 -14.39 -1.59
CA THR A 358 -13.63 -13.93 -2.20
C THR A 358 -13.06 -15.00 -3.14
N LEU A 359 -12.97 -16.24 -2.68
CA LEU A 359 -12.46 -17.36 -3.50
C LEU A 359 -13.34 -17.56 -4.74
N ILE A 360 -14.66 -17.63 -4.58
CA ILE A 360 -15.60 -17.79 -5.71
C ILE A 360 -15.48 -16.63 -6.70
N SER A 361 -15.37 -15.39 -6.20
CA SER A 361 -15.24 -14.20 -7.04
C SER A 361 -13.94 -14.22 -7.86
N ILE A 362 -12.83 -14.66 -7.26
CA ILE A 362 -11.54 -14.81 -7.95
C ILE A 362 -11.57 -15.99 -8.94
N CYS A 363 -12.22 -17.10 -8.60
CA CYS A 363 -12.47 -18.20 -9.53
C CYS A 363 -13.25 -17.71 -10.77
N GLY A 364 -14.32 -16.94 -10.56
CA GLY A 364 -15.11 -16.35 -11.63
C GLY A 364 -14.29 -15.37 -12.48
N LEU A 365 -13.46 -14.53 -11.85
CA LEU A 365 -12.52 -13.66 -12.55
C LEU A 365 -11.55 -14.46 -13.43
N TRP A 366 -10.92 -15.49 -12.87
CA TRP A 366 -10.01 -16.38 -13.60
C TRP A 366 -10.69 -17.08 -14.77
N TRP A 367 -11.88 -17.63 -14.55
CA TRP A 367 -12.68 -18.28 -15.59
C TRP A 367 -13.04 -17.33 -16.73
N SER A 368 -13.42 -16.08 -16.41
CA SER A 368 -13.77 -15.07 -17.40
C SER A 368 -12.63 -14.79 -18.39
N THR A 369 -11.37 -14.92 -17.95
CA THR A 369 -10.20 -14.67 -18.82
C THR A 369 -10.02 -15.69 -19.93
N LYS A 370 -10.65 -16.87 -19.85
CA LYS A 370 -10.55 -17.90 -20.89
C LYS A 370 -11.19 -17.43 -22.20
N LYS A 371 -12.21 -16.58 -22.12
CA LYS A 371 -12.97 -16.04 -23.27
C LYS A 371 -12.52 -14.65 -23.72
N LEU A 372 -11.54 -14.04 -23.04
CA LEU A 372 -11.06 -12.69 -23.35
C LEU A 372 -9.73 -12.75 -24.11
N ASP A 373 -9.58 -11.86 -25.09
CA ASP A 373 -8.30 -11.59 -25.77
C ASP A 373 -7.45 -10.68 -24.88
N ILE A 374 -6.56 -11.28 -24.09
CA ILE A 374 -5.69 -10.60 -23.12
C ILE A 374 -4.25 -11.11 -23.23
N HIS A 375 -3.28 -10.26 -22.88
CA HIS A 375 -1.87 -10.62 -22.93
C HIS A 375 -1.56 -11.82 -22.02
N PRO A 376 -0.72 -12.79 -22.46
CA PRO A 376 -0.42 -14.02 -21.69
C PRO A 376 0.03 -13.74 -20.26
N ALA A 377 0.81 -12.68 -20.06
CA ALA A 377 1.31 -12.37 -18.73
C ALA A 377 0.19 -11.87 -17.78
N ILE A 378 -0.87 -11.22 -18.30
CA ILE A 378 -2.06 -10.87 -17.49
C ILE A 378 -2.80 -12.16 -17.11
N ARG A 379 -2.90 -13.12 -18.04
CA ARG A 379 -3.48 -14.43 -17.74
C ARG A 379 -2.68 -15.17 -16.66
N THR A 380 -1.35 -15.11 -16.70
CA THR A 380 -0.48 -15.63 -15.63
C THR A 380 -0.72 -14.92 -14.30
N LEU A 381 -0.83 -13.59 -14.31
CA LEU A 381 -1.11 -12.80 -13.10
C LEU A 381 -2.47 -13.15 -12.47
N VAL A 382 -3.51 -13.32 -13.28
CA VAL A 382 -4.83 -13.77 -12.81
C VAL A 382 -4.75 -15.20 -12.28
N GLY A 383 -4.00 -16.10 -12.92
CA GLY A 383 -3.72 -17.44 -12.42
C GLY A 383 -2.99 -17.45 -11.07
N ALA A 384 -1.97 -16.60 -10.91
CA ALA A 384 -1.26 -16.42 -9.66
C ALA A 384 -2.16 -15.85 -8.55
N THR A 385 -3.06 -14.93 -8.90
CA THR A 385 -4.08 -14.39 -7.99
C THR A 385 -5.03 -15.49 -7.51
N PHE A 386 -5.48 -16.36 -8.41
CA PHE A 386 -6.28 -17.54 -8.06
C PHE A 386 -5.51 -18.51 -7.15
N GLY A 387 -4.27 -18.85 -7.49
CA GLY A 387 -3.42 -19.71 -6.66
C GLY A 387 -3.20 -19.15 -5.25
N MET A 388 -2.92 -17.85 -5.14
CA MET A 388 -2.77 -17.16 -3.86
C MET A 388 -4.09 -17.12 -3.08
N ALA A 389 -5.25 -16.95 -3.74
CA ALA A 389 -6.54 -16.99 -3.07
C ALA A 389 -6.86 -18.36 -2.48
N ALA A 390 -6.54 -19.44 -3.22
CA ALA A 390 -6.66 -20.80 -2.72
C ALA A 390 -5.73 -21.03 -1.52
N LEU A 391 -4.45 -20.62 -1.63
CA LEU A 391 -3.50 -20.67 -0.51
C LEU A 391 -4.00 -19.88 0.70
N GLN A 392 -4.59 -18.70 0.50
CA GLN A 392 -5.09 -17.86 1.56
C GLN A 392 -6.24 -18.50 2.34
N VAL A 393 -7.18 -19.14 1.63
CA VAL A 393 -8.27 -19.91 2.27
C VAL A 393 -7.70 -21.10 3.02
N THR A 394 -6.75 -21.84 2.43
CA THR A 394 -6.07 -22.94 3.12
C THR A 394 -5.38 -22.46 4.40
N LEU A 395 -4.61 -21.37 4.34
CA LEU A 395 -3.98 -20.77 5.53
C LEU A 395 -5.01 -20.36 6.58
N GLY A 396 -6.15 -19.81 6.17
CA GLY A 396 -7.22 -19.42 7.09
C GLY A 396 -7.84 -20.63 7.79
N VAL A 397 -8.16 -21.69 7.04
CA VAL A 397 -8.68 -22.95 7.57
C VAL A 397 -7.64 -23.64 8.46
N SER A 398 -6.36 -23.68 8.09
CA SER A 398 -5.30 -24.24 8.94
C SER A 398 -5.12 -23.43 10.23
N THR A 399 -5.13 -22.10 10.15
CA THR A 399 -5.07 -21.23 11.34
C THR A 399 -6.24 -21.52 12.28
N LEU A 400 -7.43 -21.70 11.71
CA LEU A 400 -8.65 -22.03 12.44
C LEU A 400 -8.57 -23.40 13.11
N LEU A 401 -8.28 -24.47 12.36
CA LEU A 401 -8.26 -25.83 12.91
C LEU A 401 -7.15 -26.04 13.95
N SER A 402 -6.07 -25.27 13.88
CA SER A 402 -4.93 -25.36 14.81
C SER A 402 -5.00 -24.36 15.98
N TYR A 403 -6.16 -23.76 16.27
CA TYR A 403 -6.36 -22.83 17.40
C TYR A 403 -5.51 -21.55 17.35
N VAL A 404 -5.31 -21.03 16.14
CA VAL A 404 -4.63 -19.75 15.87
C VAL A 404 -3.19 -19.73 16.40
N PRO A 405 -2.30 -20.61 15.92
CA PRO A 405 -0.89 -20.53 16.28
C PRO A 405 -0.29 -19.27 15.61
N VAL A 406 0.64 -18.61 16.32
CA VAL A 406 1.20 -17.30 15.91
C VAL A 406 1.75 -17.34 14.49
N SER A 407 2.45 -18.42 14.11
CA SER A 407 3.02 -18.61 12.78
C SER A 407 1.96 -18.63 11.68
N LEU A 408 0.90 -19.43 11.83
CA LEU A 408 -0.17 -19.52 10.82
C LEU A 408 -1.01 -18.24 10.77
N GLY A 409 -1.35 -17.66 11.91
CA GLY A 409 -2.09 -16.39 11.95
C GLY A 409 -1.32 -15.25 11.28
N THR A 410 -0.01 -15.17 11.53
CA THR A 410 0.88 -14.19 10.89
C THR A 410 1.03 -14.47 9.39
N ALA A 411 1.20 -15.73 9.00
CA ALA A 411 1.27 -16.12 7.58
C ALA A 411 -0.04 -15.82 6.84
N HIS A 412 -1.19 -16.04 7.47
CA HIS A 412 -2.50 -15.70 6.93
C HIS A 412 -2.65 -14.18 6.73
N GLN A 413 -2.21 -13.36 7.70
CA GLN A 413 -2.21 -11.91 7.55
C GLN A 413 -1.27 -11.44 6.42
N ALA A 414 -0.06 -12.01 6.33
CA ALA A 414 0.86 -11.74 5.23
C ALA A 414 0.27 -12.13 3.88
N GLY A 415 -0.36 -13.30 3.79
CA GLY A 415 -1.03 -13.79 2.60
C GLY A 415 -2.21 -12.92 2.16
N ALA A 416 -2.97 -12.34 3.09
CA ALA A 416 -4.05 -11.40 2.77
C ALA A 416 -3.50 -10.14 2.07
N LEU A 417 -2.39 -9.59 2.59
CA LEU A 417 -1.73 -8.44 1.98
C LEU A 417 -1.08 -8.79 0.63
N THR A 418 -0.52 -9.99 0.49
CA THR A 418 -0.02 -10.50 -0.80
C THR A 418 -1.14 -10.64 -1.83
N LEU A 419 -2.30 -11.17 -1.45
CA LEU A 419 -3.46 -11.27 -2.34
C LEU A 419 -3.95 -9.88 -2.78
N LEU A 420 -4.03 -8.92 -1.85
CA LEU A 420 -4.33 -7.52 -2.17
C LEU A 420 -3.29 -6.92 -3.14
N THR A 421 -2.01 -7.24 -2.94
CA THR A 421 -0.90 -6.81 -3.80
C THR A 421 -1.07 -7.29 -5.25
N LEU A 422 -1.43 -8.56 -5.43
CA LEU A 422 -1.72 -9.13 -6.75
C LEU A 422 -2.92 -8.45 -7.41
N MET A 423 -3.98 -8.16 -6.65
CA MET A 423 -5.13 -7.41 -7.14
C MET A 423 -4.77 -5.97 -7.54
N LEU A 424 -3.95 -5.27 -6.76
CA LEU A 424 -3.46 -3.93 -7.08
C LEU A 424 -2.64 -3.94 -8.37
N LEU A 425 -1.71 -4.89 -8.49
CA LEU A 425 -0.91 -5.07 -9.70
C LEU A 425 -1.80 -5.37 -10.92
N LEU A 426 -2.78 -6.27 -10.78
CA LEU A 426 -3.72 -6.58 -11.85
C LEU A 426 -4.45 -5.33 -12.32
N ASN A 427 -5.09 -4.59 -11.40
CA ASN A 427 -5.83 -3.37 -11.71
C ASN A 427 -4.94 -2.28 -12.33
N HIS A 428 -3.68 -2.21 -11.94
CA HIS A 428 -2.71 -1.27 -12.49
C HIS A 428 -2.30 -1.64 -13.92
N THR A 429 -2.04 -2.92 -14.18
CA THR A 429 -1.66 -3.42 -15.51
C THR A 429 -2.79 -3.29 -16.52
N VAL A 430 -4.05 -3.44 -16.09
CA VAL A 430 -5.24 -3.31 -16.98
C VAL A 430 -5.82 -1.89 -17.03
N ARG A 431 -5.07 -0.87 -16.61
CA ARG A 431 -5.48 0.54 -16.75
C ARG A 431 -5.69 0.90 -18.22
N ARG A 432 -6.47 1.95 -18.47
CA ARG A 432 -6.62 2.48 -19.82
C ARG A 432 -5.30 3.16 -20.23
N PRO A 433 -4.77 2.86 -21.43
CA PRO A 433 -3.63 3.59 -21.98
C PRO A 433 -3.96 5.07 -22.22
N SER A 434 -2.95 5.92 -22.30
CA SER A 434 -3.15 7.32 -22.68
C SER A 434 -3.70 7.48 -24.10
N MET A 435 -4.39 8.59 -24.37
CA MET A 435 -4.94 8.88 -25.70
C MET A 435 -3.85 8.95 -26.78
N SER A 436 -2.66 9.42 -26.43
CA SER A 436 -1.49 9.41 -27.33
C SER A 436 -1.12 7.99 -27.74
N LEU A 437 -0.97 7.07 -26.78
CA LEU A 437 -0.69 5.66 -27.06
C LEU A 437 -1.82 5.03 -27.89
N LEU A 438 -3.09 5.28 -27.55
CA LEU A 438 -4.24 4.75 -28.30
C LEU A 438 -4.25 5.18 -29.77
N LYS A 439 -3.91 6.44 -30.07
CA LYS A 439 -3.83 6.97 -31.45
C LYS A 439 -2.75 6.26 -32.28
N THR A 440 -1.71 5.73 -31.63
CA THR A 440 -0.61 5.01 -32.30
C THR A 440 -0.87 3.51 -32.48
N LEU A 441 -1.91 2.94 -31.85
CA LEU A 441 -2.16 1.51 -31.90
C LEU A 441 -2.72 1.08 -33.27
N PRO A 442 -2.24 -0.05 -33.82
CA PRO A 442 -2.81 -0.59 -35.04
C PRO A 442 -4.27 -1.00 -34.80
N GLN A 443 -5.18 -0.49 -35.64
CA GLN A 443 -6.48 -1.11 -35.81
C GLN A 443 -6.25 -2.49 -36.42
N ARG A 444 -6.85 -3.53 -35.85
CA ARG A 444 -6.74 -4.90 -36.35
C ARG A 444 -7.49 -4.97 -37.70
N ILE A 445 -6.83 -4.55 -38.78
CA ILE A 445 -7.36 -4.69 -40.14
C ILE A 445 -7.26 -6.19 -40.47
N LYS A 446 -8.39 -6.84 -40.76
CA LYS A 446 -8.38 -8.19 -41.34
C LYS A 446 -7.53 -8.13 -42.61
N PRO A 447 -6.56 -9.05 -42.84
CA PRO A 447 -5.73 -8.95 -44.03
C PRO A 447 -6.59 -9.29 -45.25
N PHE A 448 -6.96 -8.27 -46.01
CA PHE A 448 -7.32 -8.42 -47.39
C PHE A 448 -6.42 -7.47 -48.18
N PHE A 449 -5.68 -8.06 -49.11
CA PHE A 449 -4.68 -7.52 -50.03
C PHE A 449 -3.18 -7.49 -49.63
N LYS A 450 -2.47 -8.23 -50.48
CA LYS A 450 -1.03 -8.40 -50.65
C LYS A 450 -0.47 -7.17 -51.37
N GLY A 451 0.45 -6.41 -50.78
CA GLY A 451 1.13 -5.32 -51.49
C GLY A 451 1.93 -4.32 -50.66
N LYS A 452 3.26 -4.46 -50.70
CA LYS A 452 4.34 -3.45 -50.54
C LYS A 452 4.19 -2.39 -49.43
N ASN A 453 4.64 -2.73 -48.20
CA ASN A 453 5.47 -1.83 -47.38
C ASN A 453 6.16 -2.59 -46.23
N ASN A 454 7.10 -3.46 -46.59
CA ASN A 454 7.73 -4.39 -45.64
C ASN A 454 8.59 -3.68 -44.57
N GLN A 455 9.34 -2.63 -44.92
CA GLN A 455 10.26 -1.98 -43.98
C GLN A 455 9.56 -1.25 -42.81
N LYS A 456 8.43 -0.58 -43.06
CA LYS A 456 7.69 0.13 -41.99
C LYS A 456 6.97 -0.86 -41.07
N GLN A 457 6.44 -1.95 -41.63
CA GLN A 457 5.83 -3.05 -40.85
C GLN A 457 6.86 -3.80 -40.01
N GLU A 458 8.07 -4.02 -40.53
CA GLU A 458 9.16 -4.69 -39.82
C GLU A 458 9.74 -3.82 -38.69
N LYS A 459 9.83 -2.51 -38.90
CA LYS A 459 10.21 -1.54 -37.85
C LYS A 459 9.15 -1.45 -36.73
N LEU A 460 7.87 -1.55 -37.08
CA LEU A 460 6.76 -1.61 -36.12
C LEU A 460 6.71 -2.96 -35.38
N ARG A 461 6.97 -4.08 -36.07
CA ARG A 461 7.10 -5.41 -35.46
C ARG A 461 8.26 -5.46 -34.47
N THR A 462 9.44 -4.97 -34.85
CA THR A 462 10.62 -4.96 -33.97
C THR A 462 10.47 -4.01 -32.76
N MET A 463 9.70 -2.92 -32.88
CA MET A 463 9.31 -2.09 -31.74
C MET A 463 8.28 -2.78 -30.83
N ALA A 464 7.29 -3.46 -31.41
CA ALA A 464 6.31 -4.25 -30.67
C ALA A 464 6.96 -5.43 -29.92
N GLU A 465 7.87 -6.17 -30.56
CA GLU A 465 8.64 -7.25 -29.95
C GLU A 465 9.53 -6.74 -28.81
N ARG A 466 10.16 -5.56 -28.96
CA ARG A 466 10.91 -4.92 -27.86
C ARG A 466 10.02 -4.57 -26.67
N ASN A 467 8.82 -4.04 -26.90
CA ASN A 467 7.86 -3.71 -25.85
C ASN A 467 7.25 -4.96 -25.19
N VAL A 468 7.07 -6.06 -25.93
CA VAL A 468 6.63 -7.37 -25.43
C VAL A 468 7.68 -7.99 -24.50
N VAL A 469 8.97 -7.89 -24.86
CA VAL A 469 10.10 -8.38 -24.04
C VAL A 469 10.26 -7.54 -22.77
N TYR A 470 10.05 -6.22 -22.86
CA TYR A 470 10.11 -5.29 -21.72
C TYR A 470 8.92 -5.47 -20.75
N GLY A 471 7.71 -5.68 -21.27
CA GLY A 471 6.51 -5.91 -20.45
C GLY A 471 6.53 -7.26 -19.72
N LYS A 472 7.10 -8.30 -20.33
CA LYS A 472 7.31 -9.60 -19.68
C LYS A 472 8.33 -9.51 -18.55
N SER A 473 9.46 -8.85 -18.77
CA SER A 473 10.56 -8.74 -17.78
C SER A 473 10.22 -7.85 -16.58
N VAL A 474 9.54 -6.72 -16.79
CA VAL A 474 9.14 -5.81 -15.70
C VAL A 474 7.99 -6.39 -14.86
N MET A 475 7.02 -7.06 -15.47
CA MET A 475 5.92 -7.67 -14.72
C MET A 475 6.34 -8.95 -13.99
N LEU A 476 7.25 -9.75 -14.56
CA LEU A 476 7.90 -10.88 -13.87
C LEU A 476 8.81 -10.39 -12.73
N ALA A 477 9.56 -9.29 -12.91
CA ALA A 477 10.37 -8.68 -11.85
C ALA A 477 9.53 -8.10 -10.71
N ALA A 478 8.40 -7.47 -11.03
CA ALA A 478 7.45 -6.94 -10.05
C ALA A 478 6.72 -8.05 -9.28
N LEU A 479 6.32 -9.14 -9.96
CA LEU A 479 5.71 -10.30 -9.33
C LEU A 479 6.69 -11.08 -8.45
N ALA A 480 7.91 -11.34 -8.93
CA ALA A 480 8.93 -12.07 -8.18
C ALA A 480 9.50 -11.26 -7.01
N GLY A 481 9.69 -9.94 -7.18
CA GLY A 481 10.24 -9.07 -6.15
C GLY A 481 9.27 -8.79 -4.98
N MET A 482 7.96 -8.80 -5.22
CA MET A 482 6.97 -8.35 -4.22
C MET A 482 6.14 -9.47 -3.59
N ALA A 483 5.93 -10.60 -4.28
CA ALA A 483 5.19 -11.73 -3.72
C ALA A 483 6.07 -12.77 -3.01
N LEU A 484 7.36 -12.85 -3.36
CA LEU A 484 8.27 -13.88 -2.83
C LEU A 484 9.40 -13.25 -1.99
N ALA A 485 10.14 -12.29 -2.52
CA ALA A 485 11.38 -11.86 -1.87
C ALA A 485 11.16 -11.14 -0.53
N ALA A 486 10.21 -10.20 -0.41
CA ALA A 486 10.08 -9.40 0.82
C ALA A 486 9.54 -10.18 2.04
N PRO A 487 8.50 -11.04 1.92
CA PRO A 487 8.05 -11.88 3.03
C PRO A 487 9.04 -13.00 3.35
N LEU A 488 9.68 -13.61 2.33
CA LEU A 488 10.69 -14.67 2.57
C LEU A 488 11.96 -14.13 3.22
N LEU A 489 12.45 -12.93 2.87
CA LEU A 489 13.60 -12.34 3.55
C LEU A 489 13.28 -11.99 5.02
N GLY A 490 12.07 -11.47 5.27
CA GLY A 490 11.60 -11.17 6.61
C GLY A 490 11.39 -12.41 7.47
N MET A 491 10.78 -13.46 6.91
CA MET A 491 10.59 -14.75 7.59
C MET A 491 11.89 -15.52 7.74
N MET A 492 12.83 -15.46 6.77
CA MET A 492 14.17 -16.04 6.93
C MET A 492 14.95 -15.33 8.02
N GLY A 493 14.90 -14.00 8.10
CA GLY A 493 15.55 -13.24 9.17
C GLY A 493 15.01 -13.59 10.55
N PHE A 494 13.68 -13.67 10.69
CA PHE A 494 13.03 -14.02 11.95
C PHE A 494 13.25 -15.48 12.35
N SER A 495 13.13 -16.42 11.39
CA SER A 495 13.37 -17.85 11.62
C SER A 495 14.84 -18.14 11.95
N PHE A 496 15.78 -17.45 11.29
CA PHE A 496 17.21 -17.54 11.60
C PHE A 496 17.50 -17.04 13.01
N LEU A 497 16.98 -15.87 13.40
CA LEU A 497 17.20 -15.31 14.73
C LEU A 497 16.55 -16.18 15.83
N ALA A 498 15.35 -16.71 15.58
CA ALA A 498 14.67 -17.62 16.49
C ALA A 498 15.43 -18.96 16.66
N THR A 499 15.95 -19.52 15.57
CA THR A 499 16.72 -20.79 15.60
C THR A 499 18.09 -20.60 16.25
N LEU A 500 18.76 -19.46 16.02
CA LEU A 500 20.01 -19.12 16.70
C LEU A 500 19.81 -18.94 18.21
N THR A 501 18.72 -18.27 18.59
CA THR A 501 18.36 -18.04 20.00
C THR A 501 18.02 -19.37 20.69
N LEU A 502 17.22 -20.23 20.04
CA LEU A 502 16.89 -21.55 20.56
C LEU A 502 18.13 -22.43 20.70
N LEU A 503 19.05 -22.40 19.72
CA LEU A 503 20.32 -23.12 19.79
C LEU A 503 21.17 -22.62 20.98
N PHE A 504 21.24 -21.30 21.19
CA PHE A 504 22.01 -20.72 22.29
C PHE A 504 21.43 -21.09 23.66
N ILE A 505 20.10 -21.12 23.79
CA ILE A 505 19.39 -21.51 25.02
C ILE A 505 19.47 -23.02 25.26
N THR A 506 19.43 -23.84 24.21
CA THR A 506 19.44 -25.30 24.33
C THR A 506 20.85 -25.89 24.37
N SER A 507 21.88 -25.18 23.91
CA SER A 507 23.28 -25.65 23.92
C SER A 507 23.78 -26.09 25.31
N PRO A 508 23.44 -25.43 26.43
CA PRO A 508 23.81 -25.91 27.76
C PRO A 508 23.03 -27.17 28.18
N LEU A 509 21.76 -27.29 27.78
CA LEU A 509 20.88 -28.44 28.08
C LEU A 509 21.25 -29.68 27.26
N LEU A 510 21.73 -29.47 26.02
CA LEU A 510 22.20 -30.50 25.10
C LEU A 510 23.44 -31.24 25.63
N LEU A 511 24.25 -30.60 26.47
CA LEU A 511 25.43 -31.20 27.10
C LEU A 511 25.09 -32.10 28.30
N ILE A 512 23.88 -32.00 28.86
CA ILE A 512 23.52 -32.65 30.13
C ILE A 512 22.66 -33.90 29.93
N PHE A 513 21.83 -33.98 28.88
CA PHE A 513 20.83 -35.06 28.71
C PHE A 513 20.89 -35.76 27.34
N SER A 514 21.89 -36.61 27.11
CA SER A 514 22.11 -37.26 25.79
C SER A 514 21.05 -38.31 25.35
N PRO A 515 20.30 -39.03 26.21
CA PRO A 515 19.35 -40.04 25.72
C PRO A 515 17.99 -39.48 25.26
N LEU A 516 17.66 -38.22 25.58
CA LEU A 516 16.37 -37.59 25.25
C LEU A 516 16.39 -36.83 23.90
N LEU A 517 17.53 -36.82 23.20
CA LEU A 517 17.79 -35.94 22.06
C LEU A 517 17.30 -36.42 20.70
N LEU A 518 16.60 -37.55 20.63
CA LEU A 518 16.08 -38.02 19.35
C LEU A 518 14.99 -37.09 18.82
N PHE A 519 14.10 -36.59 19.69
CA PHE A 519 13.06 -35.63 19.30
C PHE A 519 13.63 -34.24 19.02
N THR A 520 14.58 -33.76 19.82
CA THR A 520 15.26 -32.48 19.59
C THR A 520 16.10 -32.51 18.31
N GLY A 521 16.79 -33.62 18.04
CA GLY A 521 17.54 -33.85 16.81
C GLY A 521 16.63 -33.91 15.59
N LEU A 522 15.44 -34.53 15.70
CA LEU A 522 14.45 -34.54 14.62
C LEU A 522 13.86 -33.15 14.35
N VAL A 523 13.58 -32.36 15.39
CA VAL A 523 13.10 -30.97 15.24
C VAL A 523 14.20 -30.08 14.64
N LEU A 524 15.45 -30.23 15.07
CA LEU A 524 16.59 -29.52 14.51
C LEU A 524 16.83 -29.91 13.05
N MET A 525 16.76 -31.21 12.72
CA MET A 525 16.86 -31.69 11.35
C MET A 525 15.71 -31.18 10.49
N GLY A 526 14.47 -31.18 10.99
CA GLY A 526 13.32 -30.59 10.31
C GLY A 526 13.48 -29.09 10.04
N ALA A 527 14.01 -28.35 11.02
CA ALA A 527 14.32 -26.92 10.88
C ALA A 527 15.45 -26.67 9.88
N LEU A 528 16.52 -27.47 9.90
CA LEU A 528 17.65 -27.40 8.96
C LEU A 528 17.23 -27.76 7.54
N VAL A 529 16.37 -28.77 7.36
CA VAL A 529 15.79 -29.12 6.06
C VAL A 529 14.86 -28.00 5.56
N GLY A 530 14.01 -27.44 6.44
CA GLY A 530 13.17 -26.29 6.11
C GLY A 530 14.00 -25.06 5.72
N PHE A 531 15.11 -24.81 6.42
CA PHE A 531 16.06 -23.75 6.09
C PHE A 531 16.80 -24.04 4.79
N GLY A 532 17.18 -25.28 4.51
CA GLY A 532 17.79 -25.69 3.25
C GLY A 532 16.85 -25.51 2.05
N ILE A 533 15.57 -25.83 2.21
CA ILE A 533 14.54 -25.60 1.20
C ILE A 533 14.33 -24.08 1.01
N ALA A 534 14.23 -23.31 2.10
CA ALA A 534 14.09 -21.85 2.01
C ALA A 534 15.34 -21.19 1.39
N ALA A 535 16.54 -21.64 1.74
CA ALA A 535 17.81 -21.14 1.22
C ALA A 535 17.98 -21.52 -0.26
N THR A 536 17.60 -22.73 -0.68
CA THR A 536 17.61 -23.11 -2.10
C THR A 536 16.58 -22.33 -2.91
N MET A 537 15.39 -22.06 -2.36
CA MET A 537 14.41 -21.17 -2.99
C MET A 537 14.88 -19.71 -3.03
N ALA A 538 15.58 -19.23 -2.01
CA ALA A 538 16.20 -17.91 -1.98
C ALA A 538 17.36 -17.83 -2.98
N PHE A 539 18.20 -18.86 -3.08
CA PHE A 539 19.28 -18.95 -4.07
C PHE A 539 18.73 -19.05 -5.49
N ALA A 540 17.63 -19.78 -5.69
CA ALA A 540 16.91 -19.80 -6.96
C ALA A 540 16.35 -18.41 -7.27
N GLY A 541 15.76 -17.71 -6.30
CA GLY A 541 15.30 -16.33 -6.43
C GLY A 541 16.43 -15.35 -6.79
N VAL A 542 17.56 -15.40 -6.08
CA VAL A 542 18.75 -14.57 -6.31
C VAL A 542 19.44 -14.93 -7.63
N SER A 543 19.54 -16.20 -7.98
CA SER A 543 20.09 -16.66 -9.26
C SER A 543 19.20 -16.24 -10.43
N THR A 544 17.88 -16.27 -10.23
CA THR A 544 16.90 -15.74 -11.19
C THR A 544 17.07 -14.23 -11.32
N LEU A 545 17.24 -13.49 -10.21
CA LEU A 545 17.54 -12.05 -10.23
C LEU A 545 18.88 -11.72 -10.87
N ALA A 546 19.92 -12.54 -10.67
CA ALA A 546 21.26 -12.36 -11.25
C ALA A 546 21.29 -12.70 -12.74
N TRP A 547 20.57 -13.73 -13.16
CA TRP A 547 20.31 -14.05 -14.56
C TRP A 547 19.52 -12.92 -15.23
N MET A 548 18.45 -12.42 -14.60
CA MET A 548 17.70 -11.24 -15.06
C MET A 548 18.57 -9.98 -15.13
N TYR A 549 19.46 -9.76 -14.16
CA TYR A 549 20.40 -8.64 -14.16
C TYR A 549 21.39 -8.74 -15.33
N ARG A 550 21.91 -9.93 -15.62
CA ARG A 550 22.78 -10.19 -16.77
C ARG A 550 22.05 -10.00 -18.10
N GLU A 551 20.80 -10.43 -18.19
CA GLU A 551 19.96 -10.29 -19.39
C GLU A 551 19.59 -8.82 -19.67
N ILE A 552 19.26 -8.06 -18.62
CA ILE A 552 19.00 -6.61 -18.69
C ILE A 552 20.28 -5.83 -19.03
N ARG A 553 21.45 -6.26 -18.52
CA ARG A 553 22.74 -5.64 -18.84
C ARG A 553 23.20 -5.97 -20.26
N GLY A 554 22.98 -7.20 -20.74
CA GLY A 554 23.28 -7.64 -22.10
C GLY A 554 22.44 -6.93 -23.15
N SER A 555 21.15 -6.70 -22.87
CA SER A 555 20.24 -5.94 -23.74
C SER A 555 20.51 -4.43 -23.78
N LEU A 556 21.27 -3.89 -22.80
CA LEU A 556 21.80 -2.52 -22.80
C LEU A 556 23.18 -2.39 -23.48
N GLY A 557 23.83 -3.52 -23.80
CA GLY A 557 25.19 -3.59 -24.33
C GLY A 557 25.32 -3.56 -25.86
N VAL A 558 24.25 -3.37 -26.62
CA VAL A 558 24.32 -3.18 -28.09
C VAL A 558 24.33 -1.68 -28.39
N GLY A 559 25.47 -1.07 -28.08
CA GLY A 559 25.74 0.34 -28.33
C GLY A 559 27.22 0.72 -28.30
N SER A 560 28.12 -0.26 -28.40
CA SER A 560 29.57 0.01 -28.50
C SER A 560 30.29 -1.09 -29.26
N ARG A 561 30.01 -1.24 -30.56
CA ARG A 561 31.09 -1.53 -31.51
C ARG A 561 31.44 -0.21 -32.18
N ARG A 562 32.60 0.32 -31.78
CA ARG A 562 33.28 1.44 -32.43
C ARG A 562 33.23 1.25 -33.95
N GLY A 563 32.73 2.25 -34.66
CA GLY A 563 33.03 2.40 -36.08
C GLY A 563 34.54 2.58 -36.21
N GLN A 564 35.23 1.56 -36.72
CA GLN A 564 36.51 1.78 -37.37
C GLN A 564 36.20 2.36 -38.74
N LEU A 565 36.39 3.68 -38.83
CA LEU A 565 36.62 4.39 -40.08
C LEU A 565 37.80 3.71 -40.79
N VAL A 566 37.54 3.06 -41.91
CA VAL A 566 38.58 2.73 -42.89
C VAL A 566 38.58 3.89 -43.89
N PRO A 567 39.67 4.67 -44.02
CA PRO A 567 39.74 5.76 -44.97
C PRO A 567 39.89 5.18 -46.39
N GLY A 568 39.14 5.77 -47.33
CA GLY A 568 39.22 5.43 -48.74
C GLY A 568 40.64 5.56 -49.29
N ARG A 569 41.01 4.59 -50.13
CA ARG A 569 42.12 4.73 -51.08
C ARG A 569 41.63 4.37 -52.47
N TYR A 570 41.96 5.28 -53.36
CA TYR A 570 41.78 5.35 -54.80
C TYR A 570 42.45 4.21 -55.59
N LEU A 571 42.06 4.11 -56.87
CA LEU A 571 42.70 3.47 -58.05
C LEU A 571 42.42 1.95 -58.21
N GLN A 572 41.64 1.53 -59.21
CA GLN A 572 41.91 1.42 -60.66
C GLN A 572 42.60 0.09 -61.02
N GLN A 573 42.07 -0.56 -62.08
CA GLN A 573 42.43 -1.90 -62.62
C GLN A 573 41.79 -3.05 -61.81
N THR A 574 41.08 -4.03 -62.37
CA THR A 574 41.29 -4.71 -63.65
C THR A 574 39.96 -5.34 -64.10
N ILE A 575 39.57 -5.05 -65.35
CA ILE A 575 38.76 -5.95 -66.17
C ILE A 575 39.62 -7.18 -66.44
N GLN A 576 39.13 -8.40 -66.16
CA GLN A 576 39.35 -9.64 -66.91
C GLN A 576 39.12 -10.87 -66.02
N GLU A 577 38.41 -11.83 -66.62
CA GLU A 577 38.42 -13.28 -66.37
C GLU A 577 37.49 -13.94 -65.34
N LYS A 578 36.55 -14.68 -65.96
CA LYS A 578 35.79 -15.89 -65.59
C LYS A 578 34.54 -15.76 -64.74
#